data_AF-A0A3B9ISH0-F1
#
_entry.id   AF-A0A3B9ISH0-F1
#
_cell.length_a   1.000
_cell.length_b   1.000
_cell.length_c   1.000
_cell.angle_alpha   90.00
_cell.angle_beta   90.00
_cell.angle_gamma   90.00
#
_symmetry.space_group_name_H-M   'P 1'
#
loop_
_entity.id
_entity.type
_entity.pdbx_description
1 polymer ?
#
loop_
_entity_poly.entity_id
_entity_poly.type
_entity_poly.pdbx_seq_one_letter_code
_entity_poly.pdbx_strand_id
1 'polypeptide(L)'
;MSESASPISGNSPGSGTGSAPRPNPARGEDGKSLRLERFLPYRLSILANRISSTLARAYAETFDLTIPEWRVMAVLGRFAPLTANAICEATQMDKVTVSRAVQRLERARRIERTTDAADRRR
;
A
#
# COMPACT_ATOMS: atom_id res chain seq x y z
N MET A 1 -64.23 -23.62 -37.48
CA MET A 1 -64.43 -24.28 -38.79
C MET A 1 -63.69 -23.43 -39.80
N SER A 2 -62.55 -23.82 -40.40
CA SER A 2 -62.18 -25.16 -40.84
C SER A 2 -60.70 -25.46 -40.65
N GLU A 3 -60.52 -26.75 -40.40
CA GLU A 3 -59.30 -27.55 -40.34
C GLU A 3 -58.85 -27.93 -41.76
N SER A 4 -57.56 -28.23 -41.91
CA SER A 4 -56.90 -29.08 -42.96
C SER A 4 -55.70 -28.37 -43.58
N ALA A 5 -54.56 -29.00 -43.83
CA ALA A 5 -53.95 -30.24 -43.37
C ALA A 5 -52.50 -30.15 -43.89
N SER A 6 -51.53 -30.54 -43.08
CA SER A 6 -50.16 -30.79 -43.57
C SER A 6 -50.14 -32.03 -44.46
N PRO A 7 -49.13 -32.15 -45.33
CA PRO A 7 -48.53 -33.44 -45.59
C PRO A 7 -47.07 -33.47 -45.14
N ILE A 8 -46.75 -34.66 -44.65
CA ILE A 8 -45.54 -35.19 -44.05
C ILE A 8 -44.51 -35.63 -45.10
N SER A 9 -43.26 -35.61 -44.65
CA SER A 9 -42.18 -36.57 -44.94
C SER A 9 -41.24 -36.32 -46.13
N GLY A 10 -39.99 -36.05 -45.78
CA GLY A 10 -38.80 -36.26 -46.59
C GLY A 10 -37.60 -36.38 -45.67
N ASN A 11 -37.44 -37.55 -45.02
CA ASN A 11 -36.26 -37.89 -44.23
C ASN A 11 -35.43 -38.93 -44.95
N SER A 12 -34.11 -38.69 -45.08
CA SER A 12 -32.97 -39.65 -45.04
C SER A 12 -31.75 -39.05 -45.75
N PRO A 13 -30.52 -39.57 -45.56
CA PRO A 13 -29.87 -39.97 -44.30
C PRO A 13 -28.47 -39.32 -44.19
N GLY A 14 -27.89 -39.37 -43.00
CA GLY A 14 -26.65 -38.66 -42.68
C GLY A 14 -25.36 -39.32 -43.18
N SER A 15 -24.26 -38.59 -42.98
CA SER A 15 -22.93 -39.13 -42.69
C SER A 15 -21.97 -37.97 -42.40
N GLY A 16 -21.11 -38.15 -41.41
CA GLY A 16 -19.97 -37.27 -41.16
C GLY A 16 -19.93 -36.70 -39.74
N THR A 17 -19.74 -37.52 -38.70
CA THR A 17 -18.44 -37.63 -38.00
C THR A 17 -17.77 -36.28 -37.71
N GLY A 18 -17.71 -35.90 -36.44
CA GLY A 18 -16.98 -34.69 -36.04
C GLY A 18 -17.12 -34.34 -34.57
N SER A 19 -16.72 -35.28 -33.71
CA SER A 19 -16.53 -35.05 -32.28
C SER A 19 -15.51 -33.92 -32.03
N ALA A 20 -15.74 -33.23 -30.91
CA ALA A 20 -14.88 -32.31 -30.16
C ALA A 20 -14.78 -30.84 -30.63
N PRO A 21 -15.12 -29.87 -29.74
CA PRO A 21 -14.59 -28.52 -29.90
C PRO A 21 -13.07 -28.59 -29.72
N ARG A 22 -12.32 -28.09 -30.71
CA ARG A 22 -10.86 -27.99 -30.62
C ARG A 22 -10.51 -27.11 -29.41
N PRO A 23 -9.60 -27.52 -28.51
CA PRO A 23 -9.09 -26.61 -27.50
C PRO A 23 -8.32 -25.51 -28.22
N ASN A 24 -8.72 -24.26 -28.02
CA ASN A 24 -7.99 -23.09 -28.50
C ASN A 24 -6.66 -22.98 -27.73
N PRO A 25 -5.49 -23.23 -28.34
CA PRO A 25 -4.21 -23.12 -27.65
C PRO A 25 -3.59 -21.75 -27.94
N ALA A 26 -4.28 -20.68 -27.54
CA ALA A 26 -3.75 -19.32 -27.66
C ALA A 26 -4.46 -18.34 -26.72
N ARG A 27 -4.44 -18.63 -25.41
CA ARG A 27 -4.35 -17.57 -24.39
C ARG A 27 -3.30 -17.96 -23.38
N GLY A 28 -2.06 -18.06 -23.87
CA GLY A 28 -0.90 -17.82 -23.05
C GLY A 28 -0.82 -16.33 -22.77
N GLU A 29 -1.58 -15.87 -21.77
CA GLU A 29 -1.15 -14.75 -20.94
C GLU A 29 -1.35 -15.18 -19.50
N ASP A 30 -0.40 -16.00 -19.04
CA ASP A 30 -0.08 -16.22 -17.64
C ASP A 30 0.52 -14.93 -17.04
N GLY A 31 -0.13 -13.80 -17.27
CA GLY A 31 0.09 -12.56 -16.55
C GLY A 31 -0.52 -12.74 -15.17
N LYS A 32 0.25 -13.38 -14.27
CA LYS A 32 -0.03 -13.56 -12.83
C LYS A 32 -0.99 -12.49 -12.31
N SER A 33 -2.28 -12.82 -12.27
CA SER A 33 -3.27 -11.93 -11.69
C SER A 33 -2.90 -11.79 -10.21
N LEU A 34 -2.28 -10.66 -9.85
CA LEU A 34 -1.84 -10.35 -8.50
C LEU A 34 -3.10 -10.32 -7.64
N ARG A 35 -3.37 -11.42 -6.94
CA ARG A 35 -4.44 -11.46 -5.94
C ARG A 35 -3.99 -10.61 -4.76
N LEU A 36 -4.39 -9.34 -4.75
CA LEU A 36 -4.02 -8.36 -3.72
C LEU A 36 -4.34 -8.89 -2.31
N GLU A 37 -5.41 -9.67 -2.14
CA GLU A 37 -5.80 -10.25 -0.83
C GLU A 37 -4.83 -11.35 -0.35
N ARG A 38 -4.04 -11.94 -1.25
CA ARG A 38 -2.95 -12.90 -0.93
C ARG A 38 -1.56 -12.27 -1.00
N PHE A 39 -1.46 -11.00 -1.41
CA PHE A 39 -0.19 -10.31 -1.52
C PHE A 39 0.23 -9.75 -0.16
N LEU A 40 1.22 -10.39 0.46
CA LEU A 40 1.76 -10.01 1.77
C LEU A 40 2.12 -8.51 1.85
N PRO A 41 2.79 -7.90 0.86
CA PRO A 41 3.09 -6.47 0.91
C PRO A 41 1.85 -5.59 0.96
N TYR A 42 0.75 -5.94 0.27
CA TYR A 42 -0.49 -5.15 0.32
C TYR A 42 -1.16 -5.22 1.69
N ARG A 43 -1.24 -6.42 2.28
CA ARG A 43 -1.78 -6.61 3.63
C ARG A 43 -0.94 -5.90 4.69
N LEU A 44 0.39 -5.95 4.56
CA LEU A 44 1.31 -5.27 5.47
C LEU A 44 1.15 -3.75 5.35
N SER A 45 1.03 -3.21 4.14
CA SER A 45 0.77 -1.78 3.92
C SER A 45 -0.55 -1.33 4.54
N ILE A 46 -1.65 -2.09 4.38
CA ILE A 46 -2.94 -1.76 5.02
C ILE A 46 -2.81 -1.79 6.54
N LEU A 47 -2.16 -2.82 7.09
CA LEU A 47 -1.98 -2.95 8.53
C LEU A 47 -1.12 -1.81 9.10
N ALA A 48 0.03 -1.53 8.46
CA ALA A 48 0.92 -0.44 8.84
C ALA A 48 0.20 0.91 8.80
N ASN A 49 -0.63 1.15 7.78
CA ASN A 49 -1.45 2.36 7.68
C ASN A 49 -2.49 2.43 8.79
N ARG A 50 -3.22 1.35 9.09
CA ARG A 50 -4.21 1.32 10.18
C ARG A 50 -3.58 1.56 11.56
N ILE A 51 -2.43 0.93 11.83
CA ILE A 51 -1.67 1.16 13.06
C ILE A 51 -1.21 2.61 13.12
N SER A 52 -0.63 3.12 12.03
CA SER A 52 -0.16 4.50 11.94
C SER A 52 -1.29 5.51 12.19
N SER A 53 -2.47 5.33 11.59
CA SER A 53 -3.63 6.20 11.81
C SER A 53 -4.19 6.10 13.24
N THR A 54 -4.15 4.91 13.85
CA THR A 54 -4.63 4.73 15.23
C THR A 54 -3.70 5.40 16.22
N LEU A 55 -2.39 5.22 16.06
CA LEU A 55 -1.38 5.91 16.85
C LEU A 55 -1.46 7.41 16.62
N ALA A 56 -1.66 7.87 15.38
CA ALA A 56 -1.83 9.29 15.08
C ALA A 56 -2.94 9.94 15.90
N ARG A 57 -4.12 9.31 15.99
CA ARG A 57 -5.22 9.84 16.82
C ARG A 57 -4.84 9.87 18.29
N ALA A 58 -4.30 8.78 18.82
CA ALA A 58 -3.92 8.71 20.24
C ALA A 58 -2.87 9.77 20.62
N TYR A 59 -1.86 9.99 19.77
CA TYR A 59 -0.82 11.01 19.99
C TYR A 59 -1.30 12.43 19.72
N ALA A 60 -2.19 12.64 18.74
CA ALA A 60 -2.80 13.94 18.51
C ALA A 60 -3.70 14.36 19.68
N GLU A 61 -4.55 13.45 20.16
CA GLU A 61 -5.50 13.73 21.25
C GLU A 61 -4.80 13.96 22.60
N THR A 62 -3.73 13.21 22.88
CA THR A 62 -3.07 13.26 24.21
C THR A 62 -1.93 14.26 24.26
N PHE A 63 -1.19 14.44 23.16
CA PHE A 63 0.06 15.19 23.15
C PHE A 63 0.13 16.28 22.07
N ASP A 64 -0.92 16.45 21.24
CA ASP A 64 -0.93 17.35 20.08
C ASP A 64 0.32 17.14 19.19
N LEU A 65 0.55 15.86 18.82
CA LEU A 65 1.66 15.43 17.99
C LEU A 65 1.17 14.70 16.75
N THR A 66 1.81 15.00 15.62
CA THR A 66 1.67 14.26 14.37
C THR A 66 2.55 13.00 14.38
N ILE A 67 2.29 12.05 13.47
CA ILE A 67 3.08 10.81 13.35
C ILE A 67 4.58 11.10 13.18
N PRO A 68 5.01 12.04 12.30
CA PRO A 68 6.42 12.39 12.19
C PRO A 68 7.02 12.90 13.50
N GLU A 69 6.32 13.77 14.21
CA GLU A 69 6.83 14.37 15.44
C GLU A 69 6.98 13.34 16.54
N TRP A 70 5.99 12.46 16.74
CA TRP A 70 6.10 11.36 17.69
C TRP A 70 7.27 10.42 17.35
N ARG A 71 7.45 10.04 16.08
CA ARG A 71 8.58 9.16 15.67
C ARG A 71 9.93 9.80 15.97
N VAL A 72 10.07 11.09 15.66
CA VAL A 72 11.28 11.85 15.99
C VAL A 72 11.50 11.87 17.50
N MET A 73 10.48 12.14 18.31
CA MET A 73 10.63 12.11 19.78
C MET A 73 10.97 10.71 20.32
N ALA A 74 10.37 9.65 19.76
CA ALA A 74 10.64 8.28 20.20
C ALA A 74 12.09 7.86 19.91
N VAL A 75 12.60 8.22 18.73
CA VAL A 75 14.00 7.96 18.36
C VAL A 75 14.95 8.80 19.21
N LEU A 76 14.68 10.10 19.39
CA LEU A 76 15.49 10.97 20.24
C LEU A 76 15.48 10.51 21.70
N GLY A 77 14.32 10.13 22.24
CA GLY A 77 14.21 9.65 23.63
C GLY A 77 15.03 8.38 23.92
N ARG A 78 15.34 7.58 22.89
CA ARG A 78 16.13 6.36 23.00
C ARG A 78 17.61 6.55 22.67
N PHE A 79 17.92 7.42 21.70
CA PHE A 79 19.23 7.45 21.04
C PHE A 79 19.87 8.84 20.99
N ALA A 80 19.26 9.89 21.57
CA ALA A 80 19.86 11.22 21.59
C ALA A 80 21.24 11.22 22.28
N PRO A 81 22.15 12.12 21.88
CA PRO A 81 22.01 13.12 20.81
C PRO A 81 22.14 12.51 19.40
N LEU A 82 21.31 12.96 18.44
CA LEU A 82 21.35 12.53 17.04
C LEU A 82 21.31 13.70 16.07
N THR A 83 21.96 13.54 14.92
CA THR A 83 21.84 14.47 13.78
C THR A 83 20.53 14.23 13.04
N ALA A 84 20.06 15.22 12.27
CA ALA A 84 18.86 15.09 11.45
C ALA A 84 18.95 13.92 10.45
N ASN A 85 20.15 13.65 9.91
CA ASN A 85 20.36 12.51 8.99
C ASN A 85 20.23 11.18 9.73
N ALA A 86 20.81 11.04 10.92
CA ALA A 86 20.68 9.82 11.72
C ALA A 86 19.21 9.56 12.12
N ILE A 87 18.43 10.62 12.36
CA ILE A 87 16.99 10.51 12.60
C ILE A 87 16.27 10.01 11.34
N CYS A 88 16.63 10.47 10.14
CA CYS A 88 16.06 9.97 8.88
C CYS A 88 16.32 8.47 8.71
N GLU A 89 17.54 8.02 8.98
CA GLU A 89 17.92 6.61 8.91
C GLU A 89 17.17 5.77 9.95
N ALA A 90 17.11 6.21 11.21
CA ALA A 90 16.43 5.46 12.27
C ALA A 90 14.91 5.37 12.07
N THR A 91 14.29 6.44 11.55
CA THR A 91 12.83 6.49 11.32
C THR A 91 12.40 5.97 9.96
N GLN A 92 13.35 5.76 9.03
CA GLN A 92 13.10 5.49 7.60
C GLN A 92 12.19 6.55 6.96
N MET A 93 12.31 7.80 7.42
CA MET A 93 11.55 8.94 6.91
C MET A 93 12.43 9.82 6.04
N ASP A 94 11.82 10.51 5.07
CA ASP A 94 12.55 11.43 4.22
C ASP A 94 12.98 12.69 5.01
N LYS A 95 14.06 13.31 4.52
CA LYS A 95 14.68 14.49 5.13
C LYS A 95 13.72 15.68 5.26
N VAL A 96 12.79 15.86 4.31
CA VAL A 96 11.84 16.98 4.34
C VAL A 96 10.82 16.78 5.45
N THR A 97 10.32 15.56 5.63
CA THR A 97 9.39 15.22 6.70
C THR A 97 10.05 15.30 8.08
N VAL A 98 11.28 14.78 8.21
CA VAL A 98 12.04 14.89 9.47
C VAL A 98 12.35 16.35 9.81
N SER A 99 12.82 17.14 8.84
CA SER A 99 13.11 18.56 9.05
C SER A 99 11.86 19.34 9.51
N ARG A 100 10.71 19.12 8.87
CA ARG A 100 9.44 19.76 9.27
C ARG A 100 9.02 19.35 10.67
N ALA A 101 9.15 18.07 11.02
CA ALA A 101 8.81 17.57 12.35
C ALA A 101 9.72 18.14 13.44
N VAL A 102 11.04 18.15 13.21
CA VAL A 102 12.04 18.75 14.12
C VAL A 102 11.74 20.23 14.35
N GLN A 103 11.50 21.00 13.28
CA GLN A 103 11.17 22.44 13.44
C GLN A 103 9.89 22.67 14.23
N ARG A 104 8.85 21.85 14.03
CA ARG A 104 7.59 21.99 14.78
C ARG A 104 7.80 21.63 16.26
N LEU A 105 8.54 20.57 16.54
CA LEU A 105 8.90 20.17 17.90
C LEU A 105 9.74 21.22 18.63
N GLU A 106 10.69 21.84 17.92
CA GLU A 106 11.54 22.92 18.45
C GLU A 106 10.70 24.17 18.76
N ARG A 107 9.80 24.58 17.85
CA ARG A 107 8.86 25.69 18.09
C ARG A 107 7.93 25.41 19.28
N ALA A 108 7.52 24.16 19.45
CA ALA A 108 6.72 23.71 20.59
C ALA A 108 7.55 23.53 21.88
N ARG A 109 8.86 23.83 21.86
CA ARG A 109 9.82 23.65 22.97
C ARG A 109 9.88 22.21 23.51
N ARG A 110 9.64 21.21 22.65
CA ARG A 110 9.69 19.79 23.00
C ARG A 110 11.06 19.17 22.74
N ILE A 111 11.88 19.78 21.88
CA ILE A 111 13.28 19.40 21.63
C ILE A 111 14.14 20.65 21.56
N GLU A 112 15.44 20.48 21.83
CA GLU A 112 16.45 21.53 21.65
C GLU A 112 17.43 21.11 20.56
N ARG A 113 17.76 22.04 19.67
CA ARG A 113 18.77 21.81 18.63
C ARG A 113 20.07 22.46 19.03
N THR A 114 21.09 21.64 19.26
CA THR A 114 22.47 22.12 19.35
C THR A 114 23.09 22.14 17.96
N THR A 115 23.52 23.32 17.51
CA THR A 115 24.45 23.42 16.38
C THR A 115 25.85 23.13 16.88
N ASP A 116 26.42 22.01 16.44
CA ASP A 116 27.83 21.73 16.69
C ASP A 116 28.68 22.74 15.91
N ALA A 117 29.59 23.44 16.59
CA ALA A 117 30.39 24.51 15.98
C ALA A 117 31.32 24.00 14.86
N ALA A 118 31.56 22.67 14.82
CA ALA A 118 32.35 21.99 13.80
C ALA A 118 31.60 21.78 12.47
N ASP A 119 30.26 21.81 12.46
CA ASP A 119 29.45 21.39 11.29
C ASP A 119 28.99 22.55 10.40
N ARG A 120 29.58 23.74 10.54
CA ARG A 120 29.25 24.93 9.74
C ARG A 120 29.68 24.82 8.26
N ARG A 121 30.04 23.63 7.76
CA ARG A 121 30.60 23.38 6.42
C ARG A 121 29.91 22.27 5.60
N ARG A 122 28.82 21.64 6.05
CA ARG A 122 28.13 20.60 5.26
C ARG A 122 26.60 20.74 5.26
#